data_AF-M7BZV2-F1
#
_entry.id   AF-M7BZV2-F1
#
_cell.length_a   1.000
_cell.length_b   1.000
_cell.length_c   1.000
_cell.angle_alpha   90.00
_cell.angle_beta   90.00
_cell.angle_gamma   90.00
#
_symmetry.space_group_name_H-M   'P 1'
#
loop_
_entity.id
_entity.type
_entity.pdbx_description
1 polymer ?
#
loop_
_entity_poly.entity_id
_entity_poly.type
_entity_poly.pdbx_seq_one_letter_code
_entity_poly.pdbx_strand_id
1 'polypeptide(L)'
;MKPFTEEDVEFYIQNKVERRHHLVSKTVDEVQKIIQQLTAEISYRDTRFQAISNSGVHNENFRDQLALLAKWSALLRGKRPFHPSVQVLAPSHFLITVPLRGLTGYRERQVRHWRYYTVHGAKLLSPVRDPEELQQWLEVEQFSKSLQQWHETEVNIEGDLVPAKVLAIFRELMEKSITSCNLSSKVSVLESFSSVVRVAVETPDSQVEVELVPTVEIPTCWPERARWPRCFKRWPSQEKVQCIKSFGFNLLARSNYHWQLGFSRAERMLIEGLDEDGGCRMKCFRVMRQMKEDVWCTGNKPVLTTYHLQMVLFWTCEKYPRTKDWLCFREGFLRMVQKLHKCVSQHFLKHYFVRGTNLLKYANTSDLDLVAGKLAVFLENPVLCLD
;
A
#
# COMPACT_ATOMS: atom_id res chain seq x y z
N MET A 1 25.29 29.29 11.68
CA MET A 1 25.29 28.42 10.48
C MET A 1 24.04 28.72 9.68
N LYS A 2 24.14 28.80 8.35
CA LYS A 2 23.03 29.24 7.48
C LYS A 2 22.06 28.07 7.25
N PRO A 3 20.73 28.30 7.29
CA PRO A 3 19.75 27.32 6.85
C PRO A 3 19.97 26.96 5.37
N PHE A 4 19.60 25.74 4.95
CA PHE A 4 19.63 25.38 3.52
C PHE A 4 18.82 26.40 2.70
N THR A 5 19.45 26.91 1.64
CA THR A 5 18.85 27.86 0.70
C THR A 5 17.89 27.14 -0.25
N GLU A 6 17.06 27.89 -0.96
CA GLU A 6 16.22 27.29 -2.01
C GLU A 6 17.07 26.63 -3.12
N GLU A 7 18.25 27.19 -3.40
CA GLU A 7 19.24 26.62 -4.32
C GLU A 7 19.79 25.28 -3.83
N ASP A 8 20.13 25.16 -2.54
CA ASP A 8 20.60 23.89 -1.95
C ASP A 8 19.52 22.80 -2.04
N VAL A 9 18.26 23.17 -1.82
CA VAL A 9 17.11 22.26 -1.92
C VAL A 9 16.92 21.80 -3.36
N GLU A 10 16.99 22.72 -4.32
CA GLU A 10 16.82 22.40 -5.72
C GLU A 10 17.96 21.52 -6.23
N PHE A 11 19.20 21.83 -5.84
CA PHE A 11 20.36 21.00 -6.12
C PHE A 11 20.21 19.59 -5.55
N TYR A 12 19.78 19.47 -4.29
CA TYR A 12 19.53 18.17 -3.65
C TYR A 12 18.45 17.37 -4.38
N ILE A 13 17.38 18.03 -4.83
CA ILE A 13 16.30 17.38 -5.57
C ILE A 13 16.81 16.88 -6.92
N GLN A 14 17.44 17.75 -7.71
CA GLN A 14 17.90 17.42 -9.06
C GLN A 14 18.95 16.30 -9.05
N ASN A 15 19.90 16.35 -8.11
CA ASN A 15 21.05 15.45 -8.14
C ASN A 15 20.83 14.15 -7.36
N LYS A 16 20.01 14.14 -6.30
CA LYS A 16 19.74 12.93 -5.52
C LYS A 16 18.34 12.39 -5.72
N VAL A 17 17.33 13.21 -5.45
CA VAL A 17 15.93 12.75 -5.42
C VAL A 17 15.46 12.29 -6.80
N GLU A 18 15.72 13.08 -7.85
CA GLU A 18 15.26 12.76 -9.21
C GLU A 18 16.02 11.61 -9.84
N ARG A 19 17.35 11.58 -9.70
CA ARG A 19 18.16 10.44 -10.17
C ARG A 19 17.70 9.13 -9.56
N ARG A 20 17.48 9.12 -8.25
CA ARG A 20 16.98 7.93 -7.55
C ARG A 20 15.56 7.58 -7.96
N HIS A 21 14.68 8.58 -8.11
CA HIS A 21 13.33 8.35 -8.61
C HIS A 21 13.34 7.69 -9.99
N HIS A 22 14.20 8.15 -10.90
CA HIS A 22 14.36 7.57 -12.22
C HIS A 22 14.85 6.12 -12.16
N LEU A 23 15.89 5.84 -11.35
CA LEU A 23 16.40 4.49 -11.16
C LEU A 23 15.30 3.56 -10.61
N VAL A 24 14.64 3.95 -9.52
CA VAL A 24 13.55 3.15 -8.93
C VAL A 24 12.40 2.97 -9.93
N SER A 25 12.06 3.98 -10.73
CA SER A 25 11.04 3.86 -11.77
C SER A 25 11.42 2.82 -12.82
N LYS A 26 12.66 2.84 -13.31
CA LYS A 26 13.19 1.85 -14.26
C LYS A 26 13.13 0.44 -13.66
N THR A 27 13.59 0.27 -12.42
CA THR A 27 13.52 -1.01 -11.70
C THR A 27 12.08 -1.48 -11.53
N VAL A 28 11.15 -0.58 -11.19
CA VAL A 28 9.72 -0.90 -11.10
C VAL A 28 9.17 -1.39 -12.44
N ASP A 29 9.49 -0.73 -13.55
CA ASP A 29 9.03 -1.13 -14.88
C ASP A 29 9.56 -2.51 -15.29
N GLU A 30 10.81 -2.82 -14.96
CA GLU A 30 11.42 -4.12 -15.22
C GLU A 30 10.78 -5.24 -14.38
N VAL A 31 10.66 -5.03 -13.07
CA VAL A 31 10.00 -5.98 -12.16
C VAL A 31 8.55 -6.18 -12.57
N GLN A 32 7.83 -5.10 -12.91
CA GLN A 32 6.43 -5.18 -13.33
C GLN A 32 6.27 -6.06 -14.57
N LYS A 33 7.16 -5.97 -15.57
CA LYS A 33 7.09 -6.83 -16.77
C LYS A 33 7.24 -8.32 -16.43
N ILE A 34 8.20 -8.66 -15.57
CA ILE A 34 8.43 -10.04 -15.12
C ILE A 34 7.21 -10.56 -14.35
N ILE A 35 6.72 -9.79 -13.39
CA ILE A 35 5.54 -10.17 -12.59
C ILE A 35 4.28 -10.24 -13.45
N GLN A 36 4.14 -9.39 -14.47
CA GLN A 36 3.02 -9.46 -15.41
C GLN A 36 3.03 -10.77 -16.21
N GLN A 37 4.21 -11.20 -16.69
CA GLN A 37 4.34 -12.49 -17.37
C GLN A 37 3.94 -13.66 -16.44
N LEU A 38 4.46 -13.68 -15.22
CA LEU A 38 4.13 -14.72 -14.24
C LEU A 38 2.63 -14.73 -13.90
N THR A 39 2.04 -13.57 -13.64
CA THR A 39 0.62 -13.50 -13.28
C THR A 39 -0.33 -13.76 -14.45
N ALA A 40 0.10 -13.56 -15.69
CA ALA A 40 -0.62 -14.01 -16.89
C ALA A 40 -0.65 -15.55 -16.99
N GLU A 41 0.49 -16.20 -16.76
CA GLU A 41 0.57 -17.67 -16.72
C GLU A 41 -0.25 -18.27 -15.57
N ILE A 42 -0.22 -17.63 -14.39
CA ILE A 42 -1.08 -18.02 -13.26
C ILE A 42 -2.56 -17.90 -13.64
N SER A 43 -2.94 -16.80 -14.30
CA SER A 43 -4.33 -16.56 -14.72
C SER A 43 -4.81 -17.58 -15.75
N TYR A 44 -3.91 -18.06 -16.62
CA TYR A 44 -4.19 -19.15 -17.55
C TYR A 44 -4.43 -20.49 -16.83
N ARG A 45 -3.67 -20.77 -15.76
CA ARG A 45 -3.76 -22.02 -14.98
C ARG A 45 -4.95 -22.04 -14.02
N ASP A 46 -5.25 -20.91 -13.39
CA ASP A 46 -6.35 -20.76 -12.44
C ASP A 46 -7.06 -19.42 -12.66
N THR A 47 -8.29 -19.53 -13.17
CA THR A 47 -9.13 -18.38 -13.52
C THR A 47 -9.53 -17.48 -12.34
N ARG A 48 -9.34 -17.92 -11.09
CA ARG A 48 -9.59 -17.09 -9.89
C ARG A 48 -8.58 -15.96 -9.77
N PHE A 49 -7.40 -16.09 -10.35
CA PHE A 49 -6.36 -15.06 -10.33
C PHE A 49 -6.34 -14.34 -11.67
N GLN A 50 -6.23 -13.02 -11.63
CA GLN A 50 -6.06 -12.20 -12.83
C GLN A 50 -4.61 -11.71 -12.92
N ALA A 51 -4.12 -11.53 -14.14
CA ALA A 51 -2.85 -10.86 -14.38
C ALA A 51 -2.87 -9.46 -13.77
N ILE A 52 -1.72 -8.94 -13.33
CA ILE A 52 -1.68 -7.60 -12.72
C ILE A 52 -2.16 -6.50 -13.68
N SER A 53 -2.04 -6.70 -14.99
CA SER A 53 -2.58 -5.80 -16.04
C SER A 53 -4.08 -5.55 -15.92
N ASN A 54 -4.81 -6.45 -15.26
CA ASN A 54 -6.25 -6.37 -15.02
C ASN A 54 -6.58 -5.69 -13.68
N SER A 55 -5.65 -4.91 -13.10
CA SER A 55 -5.93 -4.16 -11.87
C SER A 55 -6.69 -2.86 -12.15
N GLY A 56 -7.51 -2.39 -11.20
CA GLY A 56 -8.20 -1.12 -11.32
C GLY A 56 -9.24 -1.06 -12.44
N VAL A 57 -9.10 -0.12 -13.39
CA VAL A 57 -10.08 0.09 -14.48
C VAL A 57 -10.15 -1.08 -15.46
N HIS A 58 -9.14 -1.94 -15.49
CA HIS A 58 -9.10 -3.12 -16.36
C HIS A 58 -9.59 -4.40 -15.66
N ASN A 59 -10.09 -4.28 -14.43
CA ASN A 59 -10.54 -5.43 -13.66
C ASN A 59 -11.81 -6.04 -14.24
N GLU A 60 -11.76 -7.34 -14.50
CA GLU A 60 -12.86 -8.07 -15.12
C GLU A 60 -14.10 -8.11 -14.23
N ASN A 61 -13.95 -7.98 -12.91
CA ASN A 61 -15.06 -7.91 -11.96
C ASN A 61 -15.96 -6.68 -12.19
N PHE A 62 -15.45 -5.64 -12.86
CA PHE A 62 -16.18 -4.39 -13.09
C PHE A 62 -16.56 -4.19 -14.56
N ARG A 63 -16.34 -5.18 -15.43
CA ARG A 63 -16.53 -5.05 -16.89
C ARG A 63 -17.94 -4.60 -17.26
N ASP A 64 -18.94 -5.05 -16.51
CA ASP A 64 -20.35 -4.71 -16.74
C ASP A 64 -20.75 -3.34 -16.14
N GLN A 65 -19.85 -2.66 -15.41
CA GLN A 65 -20.10 -1.37 -14.77
C GLN A 65 -19.58 -0.21 -15.62
N LEU A 66 -20.08 -0.08 -16.86
CA LEU A 66 -19.58 0.89 -17.85
C LEU A 66 -19.53 2.33 -17.34
N ALA A 67 -20.56 2.79 -16.61
CA ALA A 67 -20.60 4.15 -16.05
C ALA A 67 -19.51 4.38 -15.00
N LEU A 68 -19.20 3.37 -14.18
CA LEU A 68 -18.11 3.43 -13.21
C LEU A 68 -16.76 3.53 -13.93
N LEU A 69 -16.55 2.65 -14.91
CA LEU A 69 -15.31 2.59 -15.69
C LEU A 69 -15.07 3.89 -16.47
N ALA A 70 -16.10 4.46 -17.09
CA ALA A 70 -16.03 5.75 -17.76
C ALA A 70 -15.65 6.87 -16.78
N LYS A 71 -16.30 6.91 -15.60
CA LYS A 71 -15.98 7.87 -14.54
C LYS A 71 -14.52 7.74 -14.07
N TRP A 72 -14.07 6.52 -13.76
CA TRP A 72 -12.69 6.29 -13.31
C TRP A 72 -11.69 6.64 -14.41
N SER A 73 -11.95 6.25 -15.65
CA SER A 73 -11.08 6.56 -16.79
C SER A 73 -10.96 8.07 -17.01
N ALA A 74 -12.05 8.82 -16.85
CA ALA A 74 -12.02 10.29 -16.91
C ALA A 74 -11.23 10.89 -15.74
N LEU A 75 -11.44 10.40 -14.51
CA LEU A 75 -10.75 10.88 -13.32
C LEU A 75 -9.26 10.54 -13.26
N LEU A 76 -8.83 9.51 -13.99
CA LEU A 76 -7.44 9.07 -14.08
C LEU A 76 -6.74 9.60 -15.35
N ARG A 77 -7.48 10.21 -16.28
CA ARG A 77 -6.92 10.74 -17.54
C ARG A 77 -5.86 11.81 -17.26
N GLY A 78 -4.71 11.70 -17.92
CA GLY A 78 -3.61 12.66 -17.79
C GLY A 78 -2.86 12.60 -16.45
N LYS A 79 -3.24 11.68 -15.57
CA LYS A 79 -2.50 11.42 -14.33
C LYS A 79 -1.32 10.51 -14.60
N ARG A 80 -0.35 10.52 -13.68
CA ARG A 80 0.91 9.79 -13.86
C ARG A 80 0.64 8.30 -14.12
N PRO A 81 1.38 7.67 -15.04
CA PRO A 81 1.25 6.25 -15.32
C PRO A 81 1.90 5.46 -14.18
N PHE A 82 1.24 5.38 -13.02
CA PHE A 82 1.65 4.48 -11.96
C PHE A 82 0.71 3.29 -11.95
N HIS A 83 1.24 2.10 -12.19
CA HIS A 83 0.42 0.91 -12.30
C HIS A 83 -0.36 0.66 -11.00
N PRO A 84 -1.69 0.42 -11.06
CA PRO A 84 -2.51 0.49 -9.87
C PRO A 84 -2.14 -0.50 -8.76
N SER A 85 -1.50 -1.61 -9.13
CA SER A 85 -1.13 -2.68 -8.22
C SER A 85 0.22 -2.53 -7.51
N VAL A 86 1.14 -1.69 -8.01
CA VAL A 86 2.50 -1.62 -7.47
C VAL A 86 2.57 -0.58 -6.36
N GLN A 87 3.24 -0.90 -5.26
CA GLN A 87 3.58 0.01 -4.17
C GLN A 87 5.06 -0.14 -3.84
N VAL A 88 5.82 0.94 -3.93
CA VAL A 88 7.24 0.94 -3.58
C VAL A 88 7.38 1.17 -2.08
N LEU A 89 7.76 0.12 -1.34
CA LEU A 89 7.98 0.21 0.11
C LEU A 89 9.38 0.77 0.42
N ALA A 90 10.37 0.28 -0.32
CA ALA A 90 11.77 0.74 -0.37
C ALA A 90 12.33 0.51 -1.79
N PRO A 91 13.50 1.07 -2.15
CA PRO A 91 14.09 0.92 -3.49
C PRO A 91 14.25 -0.52 -3.98
N SER A 92 14.55 -1.46 -3.07
CA SER A 92 14.71 -2.88 -3.35
C SER A 92 13.58 -3.75 -2.75
N HIS A 93 12.45 -3.13 -2.36
CA HIS A 93 11.32 -3.86 -1.79
C HIS A 93 9.98 -3.28 -2.25
N PHE A 94 9.24 -4.07 -3.04
CA PHE A 94 7.95 -3.70 -3.61
C PHE A 94 6.83 -4.58 -3.06
N LEU A 95 5.62 -4.03 -3.02
CA LEU A 95 4.39 -4.77 -2.83
C LEU A 95 3.56 -4.67 -4.11
N ILE A 96 3.10 -5.80 -4.63
CA ILE A 96 2.28 -5.87 -5.84
C ILE A 96 0.99 -6.63 -5.54
N THR A 97 -0.15 -5.98 -5.74
CA THR A 97 -1.47 -6.61 -5.58
C THR A 97 -1.84 -7.42 -6.82
N VAL A 98 -2.30 -8.65 -6.63
CA VAL A 98 -2.76 -9.54 -7.71
C VAL A 98 -4.29 -9.63 -7.65
N PRO A 99 -5.02 -9.08 -8.64
CA PRO A 99 -6.47 -9.02 -8.57
C PRO A 99 -7.10 -10.41 -8.65
N LEU A 100 -8.07 -10.68 -7.77
CA LEU A 100 -8.88 -11.88 -7.79
C LEU A 100 -10.12 -11.69 -8.67
N ARG A 101 -10.51 -12.72 -9.41
CA ARG A 101 -11.67 -12.74 -10.31
C ARG A 101 -12.87 -13.39 -9.63
N GLY A 102 -14.07 -12.98 -10.03
CA GLY A 102 -15.28 -13.73 -9.76
C GLY A 102 -15.87 -13.47 -8.40
N LEU A 103 -15.59 -12.32 -7.78
CA LEU A 103 -16.20 -11.85 -6.54
C LEU A 103 -16.74 -10.44 -6.79
N THR A 104 -18.06 -10.31 -7.03
CA THR A 104 -18.67 -9.04 -7.47
C THR A 104 -19.93 -8.66 -6.70
N GLY A 105 -20.19 -7.35 -6.65
CA GLY A 105 -21.32 -6.78 -5.92
C GLY A 105 -21.23 -7.01 -4.41
N TYR A 106 -20.06 -6.68 -3.85
CA TYR A 106 -19.80 -6.72 -2.41
C TYR A 106 -20.82 -5.88 -1.64
N ARG A 107 -21.32 -6.43 -0.54
CA ARG A 107 -22.16 -5.75 0.43
C ARG A 107 -21.60 -6.01 1.83
N GLU A 108 -21.30 -4.93 2.55
CA GLU A 108 -20.92 -5.02 3.94
C GLU A 108 -22.15 -5.46 4.74
N ARG A 109 -22.05 -6.63 5.40
CA ARG A 109 -23.08 -7.18 6.28
C ARG A 109 -22.38 -7.76 7.48
N GLN A 110 -22.90 -7.53 8.68
CA GLN A 110 -22.51 -8.30 9.85
C GLN A 110 -23.36 -9.55 9.92
N VAL A 111 -22.82 -10.71 9.54
CA VAL A 111 -23.62 -11.94 9.49
C VAL A 111 -23.21 -12.92 10.60
N ARG A 112 -21.92 -13.13 10.88
CA ARG A 112 -21.51 -13.97 12.02
C ARG A 112 -20.24 -13.48 12.71
N HIS A 113 -20.16 -13.72 14.02
CA HIS A 113 -19.02 -13.37 14.85
C HIS A 113 -18.13 -14.61 15.13
N TRP A 114 -16.81 -14.41 15.19
CA TRP A 114 -15.77 -15.34 15.68
C TRP A 114 -15.66 -16.71 15.01
N ARG A 115 -14.71 -16.85 14.07
CA ARG A 115 -14.58 -18.08 13.27
C ARG A 115 -13.13 -18.51 13.08
N TYR A 116 -12.48 -18.95 14.14
CA TYR A 116 -11.14 -19.53 14.03
C TYR A 116 -11.21 -21.00 13.68
N TYR A 117 -10.36 -21.42 12.76
CA TYR A 117 -10.32 -22.79 12.26
C TYR A 117 -8.90 -23.34 12.32
N THR A 118 -8.78 -24.64 12.54
CA THR A 118 -7.54 -25.36 12.23
C THR A 118 -7.33 -25.39 10.72
N VAL A 119 -6.12 -25.72 10.29
CA VAL A 119 -5.79 -25.92 8.86
C VAL A 119 -6.72 -26.97 8.21
N HIS A 120 -7.26 -27.89 9.01
CA HIS A 120 -8.14 -28.97 8.57
C HIS A 120 -9.64 -28.59 8.66
N GLY A 121 -9.96 -27.34 9.02
CA GLY A 121 -11.33 -26.82 9.08
C GLY A 121 -12.06 -27.04 10.41
N ALA A 122 -11.40 -27.59 11.43
CA ALA A 122 -12.05 -27.76 12.73
C ALA A 122 -12.13 -26.41 13.47
N LYS A 123 -13.31 -26.07 14.02
CA LYS A 123 -13.49 -24.85 14.80
C LYS A 123 -12.61 -24.84 16.04
N LEU A 124 -11.91 -23.73 16.26
CA LEU A 124 -11.19 -23.47 17.50
C LEU A 124 -12.17 -22.87 18.52
N LEU A 125 -12.31 -23.54 19.67
CA LEU A 125 -13.28 -23.21 20.72
C LEU A 125 -12.89 -21.98 21.57
N SER A 126 -11.72 -21.39 21.35
CA SER A 126 -11.21 -20.25 22.11
C SER A 126 -11.24 -18.97 21.27
N PRO A 127 -11.65 -17.81 21.83
CA PRO A 127 -11.58 -16.55 21.11
C PRO A 127 -10.11 -16.15 20.97
N VAL A 128 -9.51 -16.52 19.83
CA VAL A 128 -8.36 -15.80 19.32
C VAL A 128 -8.86 -14.37 19.07
N ARG A 129 -8.14 -13.38 19.61
CA ARG A 129 -8.54 -11.95 19.67
C ARG A 129 -9.27 -11.46 18.42
N ASP A 130 -10.20 -10.51 18.59
CA ASP A 130 -10.88 -9.83 17.48
C ASP A 130 -9.86 -9.43 16.39
N PRO A 131 -10.23 -9.51 15.10
CA PRO A 131 -9.39 -8.96 14.04
C PRO A 131 -9.04 -7.52 14.38
N GLU A 132 -7.78 -7.15 14.18
CA GLU A 132 -7.38 -5.74 14.33
C GLU A 132 -8.27 -4.84 13.47
N GLU A 133 -8.38 -3.55 13.78
CA GLU A 133 -9.31 -2.67 13.04
C GLU A 133 -9.03 -2.60 11.52
N LEU A 134 -7.80 -2.86 11.09
CA LEU A 134 -7.40 -2.96 9.68
C LEU A 134 -7.74 -4.31 9.04
N GLN A 135 -8.25 -5.27 9.78
CA GLN A 135 -8.52 -6.62 9.34
C GLN A 135 -10.02 -6.93 9.41
N GLN A 136 -10.51 -7.83 8.58
CA GLN A 136 -11.88 -8.33 8.68
C GLN A 136 -12.00 -9.76 8.15
N TRP A 137 -13.08 -10.43 8.55
CA TRP A 137 -13.55 -11.65 7.90
C TRP A 137 -14.16 -11.32 6.54
N LEU A 138 -14.14 -12.28 5.63
CA LEU A 138 -14.75 -12.13 4.32
C LEU A 138 -15.53 -13.40 4.01
N GLU A 139 -16.83 -13.26 3.79
CA GLU A 139 -17.72 -14.36 3.43
C GLU A 139 -18.06 -14.30 1.96
N VAL A 140 -18.22 -15.47 1.32
CA VAL A 140 -18.65 -15.55 -0.08
C VAL A 140 -20.05 -14.93 -0.26
N GLU A 141 -20.92 -15.06 0.74
CA GLU A 141 -22.28 -14.50 0.73
C GLU A 141 -22.33 -12.97 0.77
N GLN A 142 -21.20 -12.29 1.07
CA GLN A 142 -21.11 -10.84 0.94
C GLN A 142 -21.08 -10.39 -0.52
N PHE A 143 -20.88 -11.30 -1.48
CA PHE A 143 -20.87 -11.00 -2.90
C PHE A 143 -22.17 -11.46 -3.56
N SER A 144 -22.83 -10.55 -4.29
CA SER A 144 -24.04 -10.90 -5.04
C SER A 144 -23.81 -11.90 -6.18
N LYS A 145 -22.59 -11.94 -6.73
CA LYS A 145 -22.18 -12.97 -7.68
C LYS A 145 -20.78 -13.45 -7.31
N SER A 146 -20.63 -14.75 -7.15
CA SER A 146 -19.37 -15.43 -6.89
C SER A 146 -19.19 -16.62 -7.83
N LEU A 147 -17.96 -16.86 -8.29
CA LEU A 147 -17.62 -18.07 -9.05
C LEU A 147 -17.71 -19.32 -8.17
N GLN A 148 -18.08 -20.46 -8.75
CA GLN A 148 -18.24 -21.76 -8.07
C GLN A 148 -16.97 -22.13 -7.28
N GLN A 149 -15.78 -21.85 -7.85
CA GLN A 149 -14.49 -22.18 -7.25
C GLN A 149 -14.23 -21.48 -5.90
N TRP A 150 -14.96 -20.41 -5.58
CA TRP A 150 -14.86 -19.73 -4.28
C TRP A 150 -15.65 -20.41 -3.16
N HIS A 151 -16.52 -21.36 -3.50
CA HIS A 151 -17.30 -22.17 -2.56
C HIS A 151 -16.60 -23.49 -2.20
N GLU A 152 -15.51 -23.82 -2.91
CA GLU A 152 -14.78 -25.06 -2.71
C GLU A 152 -13.97 -25.05 -1.40
N THR A 153 -13.86 -26.21 -0.77
CA THR A 153 -13.20 -26.37 0.55
C THR A 153 -11.70 -26.05 0.50
N GLU A 154 -11.10 -25.97 -0.68
CA GLU A 154 -9.70 -25.58 -0.83
C GLU A 154 -9.44 -24.09 -0.55
N VAL A 155 -10.46 -23.22 -0.63
CA VAL A 155 -10.38 -21.78 -0.33
C VAL A 155 -11.38 -21.31 0.72
N ASN A 156 -12.40 -22.12 0.97
CA ASN A 156 -13.53 -21.80 1.83
C ASN A 156 -13.56 -22.67 3.11
N ILE A 157 -14.04 -22.10 4.21
CA ILE A 157 -14.47 -22.85 5.40
C ILE A 157 -15.80 -22.25 5.89
N GLU A 158 -16.89 -23.03 5.86
CA GLU A 158 -18.22 -22.62 6.33
C GLU A 158 -18.73 -21.27 5.79
N GLY A 159 -18.38 -20.94 4.55
CA GLY A 159 -18.73 -19.69 3.88
C GLY A 159 -17.63 -18.63 3.93
N ASP A 160 -16.63 -18.75 4.80
CA ASP A 160 -15.51 -17.81 4.90
C ASP A 160 -14.46 -18.08 3.83
N LEU A 161 -14.08 -17.03 3.11
CA LEU A 161 -12.90 -17.02 2.25
C LEU A 161 -11.66 -16.89 3.12
N VAL A 162 -10.85 -17.94 3.20
CA VAL A 162 -9.68 -17.99 4.09
C VAL A 162 -8.42 -17.54 3.34
N PRO A 163 -7.78 -16.41 3.71
CA PRO A 163 -6.65 -15.91 2.94
C PRO A 163 -5.44 -16.85 2.92
N ALA A 164 -5.14 -17.57 4.02
CA ALA A 164 -4.05 -18.58 4.01
C ALA A 164 -4.24 -19.65 2.93
N LYS A 165 -5.49 -20.11 2.74
CA LYS A 165 -5.83 -21.12 1.75
C LYS A 165 -5.63 -20.59 0.33
N VAL A 166 -6.10 -19.37 0.05
CA VAL A 166 -5.86 -18.69 -1.23
C VAL A 166 -4.37 -18.48 -1.50
N LEU A 167 -3.60 -18.10 -0.48
CA LEU A 167 -2.16 -17.90 -0.56
C LEU A 167 -1.39 -19.20 -0.81
N ALA A 168 -1.84 -20.33 -0.27
CA ALA A 168 -1.23 -21.64 -0.52
C ALA A 168 -1.35 -22.03 -2.00
N ILE A 169 -2.56 -21.92 -2.56
CA ILE A 169 -2.80 -22.16 -3.99
C ILE A 169 -1.97 -21.19 -4.85
N PHE A 170 -1.98 -19.90 -4.50
CA PHE A 170 -1.21 -18.89 -5.23
C PHE A 170 0.30 -19.17 -5.22
N ARG A 171 0.86 -19.66 -4.10
CA ARG A 171 2.27 -20.05 -4.01
C ARG A 171 2.60 -21.20 -4.96
N GLU A 172 1.81 -22.27 -4.96
CA GLU A 172 2.04 -23.40 -5.87
C GLU A 172 1.96 -22.98 -7.33
N LEU A 173 0.98 -22.12 -7.68
CA LEU A 173 0.85 -21.58 -9.02
C LEU A 173 2.05 -20.70 -9.39
N MET A 174 2.58 -19.91 -8.45
CA MET A 174 3.77 -19.09 -8.65
C MET A 174 4.99 -19.95 -8.99
N GLU A 175 5.27 -20.98 -8.21
CA GLU A 175 6.42 -21.88 -8.42
C GLU A 175 6.33 -22.61 -9.78
N LYS A 176 5.14 -23.13 -10.10
CA LYS A 176 4.85 -23.74 -11.41
C LYS A 176 5.05 -22.75 -12.55
N SER A 177 4.62 -21.50 -12.39
CA SER A 177 4.71 -20.45 -13.42
C SER A 177 6.13 -19.94 -13.62
N ILE A 178 6.95 -19.84 -12.56
CA ILE A 178 8.38 -19.50 -12.68
C ILE A 178 9.09 -20.53 -13.58
N THR A 179 8.76 -21.81 -13.38
CA THR A 179 9.35 -22.91 -14.15
C THR A 179 8.84 -22.89 -15.60
N SER A 180 7.53 -22.76 -15.84
CA SER A 180 6.98 -22.78 -17.20
C SER A 180 7.34 -21.55 -18.03
N CYS A 181 7.52 -20.38 -17.40
CA CYS A 181 7.98 -19.17 -18.07
C CYS A 181 9.49 -19.11 -18.29
N ASN A 182 10.27 -20.14 -17.90
CA ASN A 182 11.74 -20.16 -17.95
C ASN A 182 12.37 -18.98 -17.19
N LEU A 183 11.80 -18.60 -16.04
CA LEU A 183 12.24 -17.47 -15.22
C LEU A 183 13.03 -17.89 -13.98
N SER A 184 13.35 -19.17 -13.80
CA SER A 184 14.05 -19.69 -12.61
C SER A 184 15.44 -19.09 -12.37
N SER A 185 16.09 -18.52 -13.40
CA SER A 185 17.36 -17.80 -13.25
C SER A 185 17.19 -16.34 -12.81
N LYS A 186 15.98 -15.79 -12.92
CA LYS A 186 15.65 -14.39 -12.61
C LYS A 186 14.76 -14.23 -11.40
N VAL A 187 13.96 -15.23 -11.07
CA VAL A 187 12.96 -15.15 -10.01
C VAL A 187 13.09 -16.40 -9.14
N SER A 188 13.22 -16.17 -7.84
CA SER A 188 13.19 -17.23 -6.83
C SER A 188 12.13 -16.93 -5.77
N VAL A 189 11.41 -17.97 -5.35
CA VAL A 189 10.44 -17.84 -4.24
C VAL A 189 11.22 -17.83 -2.94
N LEU A 190 10.95 -16.83 -2.09
CA LEU A 190 11.58 -16.71 -0.79
C LEU A 190 10.78 -17.49 0.25
N GLU A 191 11.44 -18.40 0.95
CA GLU A 191 10.88 -19.03 2.14
C GLU A 191 10.75 -18.00 3.26
N SER A 192 9.55 -17.86 3.81
CA SER A 192 9.32 -16.98 4.94
C SER A 192 8.23 -17.55 5.84
N PHE A 193 8.33 -17.28 7.14
CA PHE A 193 7.26 -17.51 8.11
C PHE A 193 6.05 -16.57 7.89
N SER A 194 6.10 -15.69 6.88
CA SER A 194 5.03 -14.76 6.58
C SER A 194 3.95 -15.43 5.72
N SER A 195 2.69 -15.03 5.92
CA SER A 195 1.56 -15.56 5.14
C SER A 195 1.60 -15.12 3.67
N VAL A 196 2.48 -14.19 3.28
CA VAL A 196 2.51 -13.58 1.93
C VAL A 196 3.47 -14.34 1.02
N VAL A 197 3.15 -14.42 -0.28
CA VAL A 197 4.08 -14.96 -1.29
C VAL A 197 5.12 -13.90 -1.62
N ARG A 198 6.38 -14.21 -1.35
CA ARG A 198 7.52 -13.33 -1.61
C ARG A 198 8.42 -13.94 -2.65
N VAL A 199 8.90 -13.11 -3.56
CA VAL A 199 9.88 -13.51 -4.57
C VAL A 199 11.04 -12.53 -4.58
N ALA A 200 12.25 -13.03 -4.80
CA ALA A 200 13.38 -12.20 -5.19
C ALA A 200 13.42 -12.15 -6.71
N VAL A 201 13.50 -10.94 -7.26
CA VAL A 201 13.60 -10.68 -8.70
C VAL A 201 14.98 -10.07 -8.98
N GLU A 202 15.76 -10.78 -9.78
CA GLU A 202 17.04 -10.30 -10.30
C GLU A 202 16.79 -9.29 -11.41
N THR A 203 17.19 -8.05 -11.16
CA THR A 203 17.28 -6.99 -12.18
C THR A 203 18.75 -6.78 -12.55
N PRO A 204 19.07 -6.14 -13.69
CA PRO A 204 20.46 -5.91 -14.10
C PRO A 204 21.28 -5.15 -13.05
N ASP A 205 20.63 -4.27 -12.29
CA ASP A 205 21.27 -3.35 -11.37
C ASP A 205 21.23 -3.84 -9.91
N SER A 206 20.26 -4.70 -9.54
CA SER A 206 20.09 -5.19 -8.16
C SER A 206 19.07 -6.34 -8.03
N GLN A 207 19.10 -7.04 -6.90
CA GLN A 207 18.02 -7.94 -6.48
C GLN A 207 16.91 -7.14 -5.76
N VAL A 208 15.65 -7.40 -6.11
CA VAL A 208 14.47 -6.74 -5.54
C VAL A 208 13.56 -7.78 -4.87
N GLU A 209 13.20 -7.56 -3.62
CA GLU A 209 12.17 -8.36 -2.92
C GLU A 209 10.77 -7.85 -3.31
N VAL A 210 9.90 -8.76 -3.73
CA VAL A 210 8.52 -8.44 -4.15
C VAL A 210 7.53 -9.25 -3.33
N GLU A 211 6.68 -8.57 -2.57
CA GLU A 211 5.51 -9.13 -1.89
C GLU A 211 4.32 -9.18 -2.86
N LEU A 212 3.90 -10.38 -3.25
CA LEU A 212 2.75 -10.59 -4.13
C LEU A 212 1.52 -10.96 -3.32
N VAL A 213 0.49 -10.13 -3.43
CA VAL A 213 -0.68 -10.18 -2.53
C VAL A 213 -1.98 -10.35 -3.32
N PRO A 214 -2.58 -11.54 -3.31
CA PRO A 214 -3.94 -11.74 -3.82
C PRO A 214 -4.92 -10.75 -3.19
N THR A 215 -5.70 -10.05 -4.02
CA THR A 215 -6.48 -8.88 -3.61
C THR A 215 -7.87 -8.91 -4.23
N VAL A 216 -8.90 -8.76 -3.40
CA VAL A 216 -10.26 -8.46 -3.85
C VAL A 216 -10.42 -6.94 -3.92
N GLU A 217 -10.63 -6.41 -5.11
CA GLU A 217 -10.92 -5.00 -5.31
C GLU A 217 -12.42 -4.75 -5.12
N ILE A 218 -12.78 -3.87 -4.18
CA ILE A 218 -14.17 -3.50 -3.92
C ILE A 218 -14.40 -2.08 -4.44
N PRO A 219 -15.20 -1.89 -5.51
CA PRO A 219 -15.48 -0.58 -6.06
C PRO A 219 -16.67 0.06 -5.34
N THR A 220 -16.81 1.39 -5.43
CA THR A 220 -18.03 2.15 -5.05
C THR A 220 -18.51 2.09 -3.60
N CYS A 221 -17.89 1.27 -2.75
CA CYS A 221 -18.22 1.13 -1.34
C CYS A 221 -17.04 1.63 -0.49
N TRP A 222 -17.33 2.38 0.59
CA TRP A 222 -16.32 2.76 1.57
C TRP A 222 -16.53 1.95 2.85
N PRO A 223 -15.50 1.30 3.42
CA PRO A 223 -15.72 0.36 4.50
C PRO A 223 -16.17 1.06 5.78
N GLU A 224 -17.10 0.45 6.52
CA GLU A 224 -17.67 1.04 7.76
C GLU A 224 -16.61 1.30 8.84
N ARG A 225 -15.60 0.43 8.90
CA ARG A 225 -14.44 0.54 9.80
C ARG A 225 -13.56 1.76 9.47
N ALA A 226 -13.65 2.30 8.25
CA ALA A 226 -12.86 3.45 7.83
C ALA A 226 -13.66 4.76 7.91
N ARG A 227 -13.07 5.77 8.53
CA ARG A 227 -13.65 7.11 8.66
C ARG A 227 -12.64 8.15 8.22
N TRP A 228 -13.08 9.07 7.39
CA TRP A 228 -12.30 10.27 7.12
C TRP A 228 -12.02 11.01 8.44
N PRO A 229 -10.81 11.56 8.64
CA PRO A 229 -10.54 12.42 9.78
C PRO A 229 -11.57 13.56 9.88
N ARG A 230 -12.01 13.87 11.11
CA ARG A 230 -12.97 14.96 11.38
C ARG A 230 -12.20 16.17 11.90
N CYS A 231 -11.44 16.82 11.02
CA CYS A 231 -10.73 18.06 11.33
C CYS A 231 -11.65 19.29 11.14
N PHE A 232 -11.46 20.33 11.97
CA PHE A 232 -12.27 21.56 11.94
C PHE A 232 -12.20 22.30 10.61
N LYS A 233 -11.02 22.29 9.97
CA LYS A 233 -10.81 22.78 8.61
C LYS A 233 -10.68 21.56 7.70
N ARG A 234 -11.51 21.48 6.66
CA ARG A 234 -11.59 20.29 5.79
C ARG A 234 -10.44 20.28 4.80
N TRP A 235 -9.59 19.25 4.86
CA TRP A 235 -8.68 18.87 3.78
C TRP A 235 -8.87 17.37 3.48
N PRO A 236 -8.97 16.99 2.20
CA PRO A 236 -9.20 17.83 1.03
C PRO A 236 -10.65 18.38 1.01
N SER A 237 -11.07 19.00 -0.10
CA SER A 237 -12.46 19.45 -0.27
C SER A 237 -13.46 18.29 -0.15
N GLN A 238 -14.72 18.59 0.17
CA GLN A 238 -15.74 17.55 0.32
C GLN A 238 -15.98 16.81 -1.01
N GLU A 239 -15.92 17.51 -2.15
CA GLU A 239 -16.04 16.92 -3.48
C GLU A 239 -14.92 15.92 -3.73
N LYS A 240 -13.67 16.26 -3.36
CA LYS A 240 -12.52 15.37 -3.48
C LYS A 240 -12.65 14.15 -2.58
N VAL A 241 -13.15 14.31 -1.34
CA VAL A 241 -13.45 13.19 -0.44
C VAL A 241 -14.49 12.24 -1.05
N GLN A 242 -15.59 12.76 -1.59
CA GLN A 242 -16.63 11.92 -2.20
C GLN A 242 -16.13 11.23 -3.48
N CYS A 243 -15.34 11.94 -4.28
CA CYS A 243 -14.66 11.38 -5.44
C CYS A 243 -13.78 10.19 -5.04
N ILE A 244 -12.92 10.38 -4.04
CA ILE A 244 -12.01 9.35 -3.51
C ILE A 244 -12.79 8.13 -2.99
N LYS A 245 -13.83 8.35 -2.18
CA LYS A 245 -14.67 7.26 -1.67
C LYS A 245 -15.31 6.43 -2.77
N SER A 246 -15.61 7.03 -3.92
CA SER A 246 -16.22 6.32 -5.05
C SER A 246 -15.28 5.31 -5.74
N PHE A 247 -13.96 5.37 -5.48
CA PHE A 247 -13.02 4.33 -5.90
C PHE A 247 -13.05 3.08 -5.00
N GLY A 248 -13.64 3.18 -3.82
CA GLY A 248 -13.75 2.10 -2.86
C GLY A 248 -12.44 1.71 -2.18
N PHE A 249 -12.28 0.43 -1.84
CA PHE A 249 -11.17 -0.11 -1.05
C PHE A 249 -10.81 -1.54 -1.49
N ASN A 250 -9.71 -2.07 -0.95
CA ASN A 250 -9.21 -3.38 -1.29
C ASN A 250 -9.22 -4.28 -0.06
N LEU A 251 -9.37 -5.59 -0.28
CA LEU A 251 -9.15 -6.65 0.71
C LEU A 251 -7.96 -7.48 0.29
N LEU A 252 -6.92 -7.47 1.12
CA LEU A 252 -5.63 -8.08 0.84
C LEU A 252 -5.46 -9.38 1.63
N ALA A 253 -5.06 -10.45 0.95
CA ALA A 253 -4.68 -11.71 1.58
C ALA A 253 -3.26 -11.59 2.18
N ARG A 254 -3.16 -11.02 3.39
CA ARG A 254 -1.88 -10.74 4.09
C ARG A 254 -1.75 -11.41 5.45
N SER A 255 -2.77 -12.14 5.88
CA SER A 255 -2.76 -12.86 7.15
C SER A 255 -3.37 -14.25 6.96
N ASN A 256 -3.29 -15.08 7.99
CA ASN A 256 -3.79 -16.44 7.90
C ASN A 256 -5.32 -16.52 7.81
N TYR A 257 -6.02 -15.65 8.55
CA TYR A 257 -7.47 -15.75 8.75
C TYR A 257 -8.25 -14.52 8.29
N HIS A 258 -7.63 -13.34 8.38
CA HIS A 258 -8.31 -12.08 8.10
C HIS A 258 -7.81 -11.42 6.83
N TRP A 259 -8.72 -10.80 6.11
CA TRP A 259 -8.41 -9.93 4.99
C TRP A 259 -8.03 -8.55 5.52
N GLN A 260 -6.93 -8.00 5.03
CA GLN A 260 -6.48 -6.67 5.42
C GLN A 260 -7.12 -5.60 4.51
N LEU A 261 -7.66 -4.55 5.11
CA LEU A 261 -8.13 -3.35 4.43
C LEU A 261 -6.95 -2.63 3.76
N GLY A 262 -7.09 -2.33 2.47
CA GLY A 262 -6.14 -1.51 1.71
C GLY A 262 -6.82 -0.34 1.03
N PHE A 263 -6.16 0.82 1.06
CA PHE A 263 -6.69 2.07 0.53
C PHE A 263 -5.83 2.63 -0.62
N SER A 264 -5.03 1.81 -1.28
CA SER A 264 -4.03 2.23 -2.28
C SER A 264 -4.59 3.18 -3.36
N ARG A 265 -5.81 2.91 -3.84
CA ARG A 265 -6.52 3.77 -4.81
C ARG A 265 -6.88 5.14 -4.22
N ALA A 266 -7.42 5.16 -3.01
CA ALA A 266 -7.78 6.40 -2.32
C ALA A 266 -6.55 7.24 -1.95
N GLU A 267 -5.50 6.58 -1.50
CA GLU A 267 -4.21 7.18 -1.17
C GLU A 267 -3.54 7.80 -2.39
N ARG A 268 -3.55 7.10 -3.54
CA ARG A 268 -3.05 7.64 -4.81
C ARG A 268 -3.79 8.92 -5.20
N MET A 269 -5.12 8.90 -5.13
CA MET A 269 -5.94 10.06 -5.48
C MET A 269 -5.73 11.26 -4.56
N LEU A 270 -5.32 11.04 -3.30
CA LEU A 270 -4.87 12.12 -2.41
C LEU A 270 -3.54 12.72 -2.88
N ILE A 271 -2.59 11.87 -3.25
CA ILE A 271 -1.24 12.25 -3.70
C ILE A 271 -1.24 12.97 -5.05
N GLU A 272 -2.03 12.50 -6.02
CA GLU A 272 -1.98 12.98 -7.41
C GLU A 272 -2.47 14.43 -7.61
N GLY A 273 -3.15 15.01 -6.62
CA GLY A 273 -3.58 16.41 -6.65
C GLY A 273 -3.24 17.15 -5.37
N LEU A 274 -2.11 16.79 -4.75
CA LEU A 274 -1.71 17.33 -3.45
C LEU A 274 -1.32 18.82 -3.51
N ASP A 275 -0.74 19.23 -4.65
CA ASP A 275 -0.20 20.57 -4.92
C ASP A 275 -0.89 21.26 -6.11
N GLU A 276 -2.12 20.85 -6.45
CA GLU A 276 -2.96 21.56 -7.45
C GLU A 276 -3.23 23.02 -7.03
N ASP A 277 -3.09 23.31 -5.73
CA ASP A 277 -3.21 24.65 -5.16
C ASP A 277 -1.89 25.46 -5.19
N GLY A 278 -0.81 24.90 -5.77
CA GLY A 278 0.51 25.54 -5.83
C GLY A 278 1.36 25.41 -4.56
N GLY A 279 0.99 24.53 -3.62
CA GLY A 279 1.81 24.21 -2.46
C GLY A 279 3.06 23.39 -2.79
N CYS A 280 3.92 23.18 -1.78
CA CYS A 280 5.14 22.38 -1.89
C CYS A 280 5.07 21.02 -1.17
N ARG A 281 3.87 20.46 -0.93
CA ARG A 281 3.69 19.25 -0.11
C ARG A 281 4.39 18.03 -0.71
N MET A 282 4.32 17.87 -2.03
CA MET A 282 4.99 16.79 -2.76
C MET A 282 6.50 16.98 -2.75
N LYS A 283 6.98 18.23 -2.86
CA LYS A 283 8.41 18.57 -2.72
C LYS A 283 8.91 18.14 -1.33
N CYS A 284 8.19 18.50 -0.27
CA CYS A 284 8.47 18.10 1.10
C CYS A 284 8.48 16.58 1.28
N PHE A 285 7.47 15.89 0.74
CA PHE A 285 7.37 14.43 0.84
C PHE A 285 8.52 13.70 0.15
N ARG A 286 8.91 14.14 -1.06
CA ARG A 286 10.02 13.57 -1.82
C ARG A 286 11.35 13.73 -1.08
N VAL A 287 11.65 14.91 -0.56
CA VAL A 287 12.86 15.15 0.24
C VAL A 287 12.83 14.33 1.54
N MET A 288 11.67 14.24 2.20
CA MET A 288 11.52 13.42 3.41
C MET A 288 11.81 11.94 3.14
N ARG A 289 11.32 11.40 2.01
CA ARG A 289 11.60 10.03 1.61
C ARG A 289 13.10 9.81 1.39
N GLN A 290 13.76 10.74 0.70
CA GLN A 290 15.20 10.66 0.46
C GLN A 290 15.99 10.69 1.78
N MET A 291 15.70 11.63 2.68
CA MET A 291 16.34 11.73 4.00
C MET A 291 16.11 10.49 4.87
N LYS A 292 14.94 9.86 4.78
CA LYS A 292 14.64 8.59 5.46
C LYS A 292 15.52 7.46 4.98
N GLU A 293 15.83 7.42 3.68
CA GLU A 293 16.65 6.35 3.08
C GLU A 293 18.14 6.61 3.31
N ASP A 294 18.60 7.86 3.23
CA ASP A 294 20.02 8.22 3.29
C ASP A 294 20.56 8.43 4.71
N VAL A 295 19.72 8.93 5.63
CA VAL A 295 20.18 9.43 6.94
C VAL A 295 19.48 8.74 8.10
N TRP A 296 18.14 8.82 8.13
CA TRP A 296 17.39 8.45 9.33
C TRP A 296 17.22 6.94 9.49
N CYS A 297 16.86 6.23 8.43
CA CYS A 297 16.63 4.78 8.44
C CYS A 297 17.47 4.09 7.35
N THR A 298 18.79 4.19 7.48
CA THR A 298 19.76 3.53 6.60
C THR A 298 19.65 2.01 6.72
N GLY A 299 19.65 1.30 5.59
CA GLY A 299 19.66 -0.16 5.53
C GLY A 299 18.49 -0.77 4.75
N ASN A 300 18.58 -2.09 4.51
CA ASN A 300 17.66 -2.80 3.61
C ASN A 300 16.29 -3.12 4.21
N LYS A 301 16.18 -3.15 5.55
CA LYS A 301 14.92 -3.40 6.29
C LYS A 301 14.63 -2.26 7.25
N PRO A 302 14.24 -1.08 6.74
CA PRO A 302 14.07 0.09 7.59
C PRO A 302 12.82 -0.06 8.47
N VAL A 303 12.93 0.32 9.74
CA VAL A 303 11.78 0.36 10.68
C VAL A 303 10.68 1.32 10.20
N LEU A 304 11.04 2.31 9.37
CA LEU A 304 10.10 3.18 8.67
C LEU A 304 10.09 2.93 7.16
N THR A 305 8.88 2.76 6.62
CA THR A 305 8.61 2.63 5.19
C THR A 305 8.11 3.94 4.60
N THR A 306 8.08 4.03 3.27
CA THR A 306 7.45 5.15 2.54
C THR A 306 5.97 5.31 2.94
N TYR A 307 5.29 4.21 3.27
CA TYR A 307 3.91 4.23 3.75
C TYR A 307 3.74 5.00 5.06
N HIS A 308 4.66 4.84 6.02
CA HIS A 308 4.63 5.62 7.26
C HIS A 308 4.80 7.12 6.99
N LEU A 309 5.71 7.49 6.08
CA LEU A 309 5.90 8.89 5.69
C LEU A 309 4.66 9.48 5.00
N GLN A 310 3.96 8.68 4.19
CA GLN A 310 2.72 9.09 3.53
C GLN A 310 1.62 9.39 4.56
N MET A 311 1.50 8.57 5.61
CA MET A 311 0.56 8.84 6.70
C MET A 311 0.93 10.13 7.46
N VAL A 312 2.23 10.36 7.70
CA VAL A 312 2.73 11.63 8.27
C VAL A 312 2.34 12.81 7.39
N LEU A 313 2.51 12.71 6.07
CA LEU A 313 2.10 13.74 5.12
C LEU A 313 0.61 14.04 5.23
N PHE A 314 -0.26 13.03 5.16
CA PHE A 314 -1.71 13.23 5.22
C PHE A 314 -2.15 13.88 6.54
N TRP A 315 -1.63 13.43 7.68
CA TRP A 315 -1.93 14.07 8.97
C TRP A 315 -1.37 15.49 9.08
N THR A 316 -0.25 15.78 8.42
CA THR A 316 0.31 17.13 8.39
C THR A 316 -0.56 18.05 7.53
N CYS A 317 -1.11 17.56 6.42
CA CYS A 317 -2.06 18.29 5.58
C CYS A 317 -3.39 18.56 6.31
N GLU A 318 -3.89 17.60 7.08
CA GLU A 318 -5.06 17.80 7.96
C GLU A 318 -4.82 18.90 9.02
N LYS A 319 -3.60 18.97 9.57
CA LYS A 319 -3.22 20.01 10.54
C LYS A 319 -3.04 21.38 9.87
N TYR A 320 -2.49 21.40 8.66
CA TYR A 320 -2.18 22.60 7.89
C TYR A 320 -2.88 22.54 6.52
N PRO A 321 -4.19 22.77 6.46
CA PRO A 321 -4.97 22.51 5.25
C PRO A 321 -4.84 23.59 4.18
N ARG A 322 -4.31 24.78 4.51
CA ARG A 322 -4.32 25.95 3.61
C ARG A 322 -3.04 26.00 2.79
N THR A 323 -3.14 26.44 1.54
CA THR A 323 -2.00 26.64 0.62
C THR A 323 -0.90 27.51 1.22
N LYS A 324 -1.27 28.59 1.92
CA LYS A 324 -0.31 29.50 2.59
C LYS A 324 0.62 28.79 3.57
N ASP A 325 0.16 27.69 4.15
CA ASP A 325 0.93 26.89 5.10
C ASP A 325 2.02 26.07 4.36
N TRP A 326 1.96 25.97 3.04
CA TRP A 326 2.84 25.19 2.18
C TRP A 326 3.48 26.01 1.07
N LEU A 327 3.53 27.35 1.18
CA LEU A 327 4.25 28.19 0.22
C LEU A 327 5.76 28.09 0.41
N CYS A 328 6.22 28.01 1.67
CA CYS A 328 7.64 27.86 1.99
C CYS A 328 8.00 26.39 2.19
N PHE A 329 8.91 25.87 1.36
CA PHE A 329 9.42 24.50 1.47
C PHE A 329 9.99 24.20 2.84
N ARG A 330 10.86 25.07 3.37
CA ARG A 330 11.55 24.83 4.64
C ARG A 330 10.54 24.65 5.78
N GLU A 331 9.54 25.52 5.87
CA GLU A 331 8.51 25.41 6.89
C GLU A 331 7.65 24.16 6.74
N GLY A 332 7.18 23.88 5.51
CA GLY A 332 6.38 22.69 5.23
C GLY A 332 7.11 21.40 5.56
N PHE A 333 8.38 21.32 5.15
CA PHE A 333 9.25 20.17 5.40
C PHE A 333 9.51 19.98 6.88
N LEU A 334 9.91 21.03 7.61
CA LEU A 334 10.15 20.94 9.05
C LEU A 334 8.90 20.54 9.84
N ARG A 335 7.70 20.99 9.45
CA ARG A 335 6.45 20.54 10.06
C ARG A 335 6.22 19.05 9.90
N MET A 336 6.53 18.50 8.72
CA MET A 336 6.47 17.06 8.50
C MET A 336 7.51 16.33 9.36
N VAL A 337 8.76 16.81 9.41
CA VAL A 337 9.84 16.17 10.21
C VAL A 337 9.50 16.19 11.69
N GLN A 338 9.00 17.31 12.22
CA GLN A 338 8.51 17.41 13.60
C GLN A 338 7.36 16.43 13.87
N LYS A 339 6.43 16.28 12.92
CA LYS A 339 5.34 15.31 13.04
C LYS A 339 5.87 13.88 13.04
N LEU A 340 6.83 13.56 12.18
CA LEU A 340 7.49 12.26 12.14
C LEU A 340 8.20 11.97 13.46
N HIS A 341 9.06 12.88 13.93
CA HIS A 341 9.75 12.78 15.20
C HIS A 341 8.77 12.48 16.34
N LYS A 342 7.69 13.27 16.47
CA LYS A 342 6.66 13.03 17.49
C LYS A 342 6.06 11.62 17.39
N CYS A 343 5.69 11.16 16.20
CA CYS A 343 5.10 9.82 16.03
C CYS A 343 6.09 8.71 16.40
N VAL A 344 7.36 8.86 16.01
CA VAL A 344 8.42 7.87 16.29
C VAL A 344 8.76 7.85 17.78
N SER A 345 8.97 9.00 18.42
CA SER A 345 9.27 9.08 19.87
C SER A 345 8.14 8.55 20.75
N GLN A 346 6.90 8.57 20.25
CA GLN A 346 5.73 8.03 20.96
C GLN A 346 5.41 6.58 20.58
N HIS A 347 6.21 5.98 19.69
CA HIS A 347 5.94 4.69 19.05
C HIS A 347 4.51 4.57 18.51
N PHE A 348 3.94 5.71 18.05
CA PHE A 348 2.55 5.83 17.67
C PHE A 348 2.35 6.65 16.40
N LEU A 349 1.99 5.96 15.32
CA LEU A 349 1.54 6.58 14.07
C LEU A 349 0.15 6.07 13.72
N LYS A 350 -0.84 6.95 13.88
CA LYS A 350 -2.23 6.64 13.57
C LYS A 350 -2.43 6.43 12.07
N HIS A 351 -3.11 5.34 11.68
CA HIS A 351 -3.55 5.16 10.30
C HIS A 351 -4.55 6.25 9.90
N TYR A 352 -4.45 6.75 8.65
CA TYR A 352 -5.21 7.92 8.23
C TYR A 352 -6.73 7.67 8.18
N PHE A 353 -7.15 6.52 7.67
CA PHE A 353 -8.57 6.19 7.52
C PHE A 353 -9.15 5.35 8.66
N VAL A 354 -8.33 4.69 9.49
CA VAL A 354 -8.80 3.68 10.47
C VAL A 354 -8.30 4.10 11.85
N ARG A 355 -9.24 4.39 12.76
CA ARG A 355 -8.98 5.31 13.88
C ARG A 355 -8.16 4.70 15.02
N GLY A 356 -8.31 3.42 15.32
CA GLY A 356 -7.62 2.72 16.41
C GLY A 356 -6.40 1.92 15.94
N THR A 357 -6.00 2.06 14.68
CA THR A 357 -4.78 1.41 14.18
C THR A 357 -3.55 2.28 14.41
N ASN A 358 -2.60 1.75 15.19
CA ASN A 358 -1.23 2.23 15.27
C ASN A 358 -0.34 1.45 14.31
N LEU A 359 0.25 2.13 13.33
CA LEU A 359 1.14 1.54 12.33
C LEU A 359 2.53 1.19 12.86
N LEU A 360 2.92 1.74 14.02
CA LEU A 360 4.20 1.43 14.67
C LEU A 360 4.07 0.37 15.77
N LYS A 361 2.89 -0.22 15.97
CA LYS A 361 2.58 -1.15 17.08
C LYS A 361 3.55 -2.33 17.18
N TYR A 362 4.04 -2.84 16.06
CA TYR A 362 4.89 -4.03 15.98
C TYR A 362 6.31 -3.70 15.48
N ALA A 363 6.65 -2.42 15.37
CA ALA A 363 8.01 -2.02 15.01
C ALA A 363 8.96 -2.21 16.20
N ASN A 364 10.23 -2.48 15.91
CA ASN A 364 11.26 -2.59 16.94
C ASN A 364 11.43 -1.25 17.65
N THR A 365 11.21 -1.21 18.97
CA THR A 365 11.25 0.03 19.76
C THR A 365 12.65 0.64 19.80
N SER A 366 13.71 -0.17 19.89
CA SER A 366 15.09 0.31 19.86
C SER A 366 15.41 0.98 18.52
N ASP A 367 14.97 0.40 17.40
CA ASP A 367 15.17 1.01 16.09
C ASP A 367 14.39 2.32 15.96
N LEU A 368 13.17 2.39 16.51
CA LEU A 368 12.40 3.62 16.56
C LEU A 368 13.12 4.70 17.39
N ASP A 369 13.66 4.36 18.55
CA ASP A 369 14.37 5.31 19.41
C ASP A 369 15.65 5.84 18.75
N LEU A 370 16.39 4.98 18.05
CA LEU A 370 17.54 5.41 17.22
C LEU A 370 17.12 6.40 16.13
N VAL A 371 16.01 6.14 15.45
CA VAL A 371 15.47 7.05 14.44
C VAL A 371 14.99 8.36 15.07
N ALA A 372 14.34 8.32 16.23
CA ALA A 372 13.94 9.51 16.97
C ALA A 372 15.15 10.38 17.33
N GLY A 373 16.24 9.78 17.82
CA GLY A 373 17.48 10.50 18.12
C GLY A 373 18.08 11.19 16.89
N LYS A 374 18.16 10.50 15.75
CA LYS A 374 18.61 11.11 14.49
C LYS A 374 17.72 12.25 14.03
N LEU A 375 16.40 12.13 14.19
CA LEU A 375 15.45 13.19 13.86
C LEU A 375 15.58 14.40 14.80
N ALA A 376 15.85 14.17 16.08
CA ALA A 376 16.08 15.25 17.06
C ALA A 376 17.33 16.07 16.68
N VAL A 377 18.46 15.41 16.40
CA VAL A 377 19.69 16.06 15.93
C VAL A 377 19.44 16.85 14.65
N PHE A 378 18.70 16.28 13.69
CA PHE A 378 18.34 17.00 12.47
C PHE A 378 17.47 18.24 12.76
N LEU A 379 16.54 18.18 13.72
CA LEU A 379 15.67 19.31 14.06
C LEU A 379 16.43 20.44 14.77
N GLU A 380 17.50 20.14 15.50
CA GLU A 380 18.41 21.13 16.09
C GLU A 380 19.19 21.88 15.01
N ASN A 381 19.66 21.17 13.98
CA ASN A 381 20.37 21.76 12.86
C ASN A 381 19.92 21.18 11.51
N PRO A 382 18.84 21.73 10.90
CA PRO A 382 18.29 21.19 9.67
C PRO A 382 19.20 21.47 8.47
N VAL A 383 19.95 20.45 8.04
CA VAL A 383 20.84 20.47 6.88
C VAL A 383 20.56 19.29 5.96
N LEU A 384 20.53 19.52 4.65
CA LEU A 384 20.42 18.45 3.66
C LEU A 384 21.82 17.89 3.36
N CYS A 385 21.91 16.58 3.16
CA CYS A 385 23.17 15.93 2.80
C CYS A 385 23.44 16.15 1.30
N LEU A 386 24.24 17.17 0.96
CA LEU A 386 24.54 17.54 -0.42
C LEU A 386 25.64 16.67 -1.08
N ASP A 387 26.35 15.85 -0.29
CA ASP A 387 27.53 15.08 -0.71
C ASP A 387 27.27 13.90 -1.64
#